data_AF-A0A6J4X4W7-F1
#
_entry.id   AF-A0A6J4X4W7-F1
#
_cell.length_a   1.000
_cell.length_b   1.000
_cell.length_c   1.000
_cell.angle_alpha   90.00
_cell.angle_beta   90.00
_cell.angle_gamma   90.00
#
_symmetry.space_group_name_H-M   'P 1'
#
loop_
_entity.id
_entity.type
_entity.pdbx_description
1 polymer ?
#
loop_
_entity_poly.entity_id
_entity_poly.type
_entity_poly.pdbx_seq_one_letter_code
_entity_poly.pdbx_strand_id
1 'polypeptide(L)'
;MPRKRILLDSNAYLRLANSFHPLLHEPFGKDQYALYLIPEFQKEFDRNPRLANKFGWVNQPEYIENRKYRIRVTRPQREQINLIYSYLWPHNISEGLGASPIDVRALAYSNAFAIPVVTDDFQMRKLGTNFGFEVWSLLDLLKIMYKSKWIDISDIKTLLNYLKYAKDLPYPSFEKHIKIFFEGI
;
A
#
# COMPACT_ATOMS: atom_id res chain seq x y z
N MET A 1 -9.86 -15.99 15.01
CA MET A 1 -8.56 -16.09 14.30
C MET A 1 -7.83 -14.76 14.41
N PRO A 2 -6.49 -14.75 14.47
CA PRO A 2 -5.72 -13.50 14.45
C PRO A 2 -5.91 -12.79 13.10
N ARG A 3 -5.99 -11.44 13.12
CA ARG A 3 -6.16 -10.63 11.91
C ARG A 3 -4.92 -10.76 11.00
N LYS A 4 -5.12 -11.02 9.70
CA LYS A 4 -4.04 -10.96 8.71
C LYS A 4 -3.79 -9.51 8.32
N ARG A 5 -2.63 -8.97 8.69
CA ARG A 5 -2.29 -7.57 8.41
C ARG A 5 -1.69 -7.47 7.02
N ILE A 6 -2.00 -6.39 6.30
CA ILE A 6 -1.43 -6.06 5.00
C ILE A 6 -0.93 -4.61 5.09
N LEU A 7 0.30 -4.38 4.64
CA LEU A 7 0.86 -3.03 4.58
C LEU A 7 0.57 -2.40 3.21
N LEU A 8 0.16 -1.15 3.19
CA LEU A 8 0.08 -0.35 1.97
C LEU A 8 1.32 0.55 1.89
N ASP A 9 1.93 0.66 0.71
CA ASP A 9 2.82 1.79 0.44
C ASP A 9 2.00 3.09 0.33
N SER A 10 2.71 4.22 0.24
CA SER A 10 2.08 5.54 0.15
C SER A 10 1.17 5.65 -1.08
N ASN A 11 1.60 5.12 -2.23
CA ASN A 11 0.86 5.24 -3.49
C ASN A 11 -0.42 4.39 -3.48
N ALA A 12 -0.35 3.15 -3.01
CA ALA A 12 -1.51 2.27 -2.86
C ALA A 12 -2.54 2.88 -1.91
N TYR A 13 -2.09 3.46 -0.79
CA TYR A 13 -3.00 4.16 0.11
C TYR A 13 -3.67 5.37 -0.55
N LEU A 14 -2.90 6.23 -1.21
CA LEU A 14 -3.44 7.43 -1.88
C LEU A 14 -4.42 7.09 -3.01
N ARG A 15 -4.23 5.94 -3.67
CA ARG A 15 -5.13 5.44 -4.72
C ARG A 15 -6.43 4.86 -4.16
N LEU A 16 -6.38 4.21 -3.01
CA LEU A 16 -7.51 3.46 -2.45
C LEU A 16 -8.37 4.28 -1.48
N ALA A 17 -7.74 5.04 -0.59
CA ALA A 17 -8.42 5.54 0.61
C ALA A 17 -9.55 6.52 0.30
N ASN A 18 -9.47 7.24 -0.82
CA ASN A 18 -10.54 8.14 -1.26
C ASN A 18 -11.76 7.39 -1.82
N SER A 19 -11.56 6.21 -2.41
CA SER A 19 -12.66 5.38 -2.95
C SER A 19 -13.24 4.44 -1.90
N PHE A 20 -12.42 3.99 -0.95
CA PHE A 20 -12.82 3.08 0.10
C PHE A 20 -12.55 3.73 1.45
N HIS A 21 -13.55 4.37 2.03
CA HIS A 21 -13.44 5.03 3.33
C HIS A 21 -14.53 4.52 4.29
N PRO A 22 -14.18 4.10 5.52
CA PRO A 22 -12.82 3.93 6.05
C PRO A 22 -12.05 2.78 5.38
N LEU A 23 -10.74 2.97 5.14
CA LEU A 23 -9.87 1.95 4.52
C LEU A 23 -9.11 1.12 5.55
N LEU A 24 -8.51 1.82 6.52
CA LEU A 24 -7.54 1.23 7.44
C LEU A 24 -8.24 0.58 8.62
N HIS A 25 -7.69 -0.55 9.07
CA HIS A 25 -8.12 -1.29 10.25
C HIS A 25 -9.53 -1.89 10.24
N GLU A 26 -10.26 -1.75 9.12
CA GLU A 26 -11.50 -2.47 8.88
C GLU A 26 -11.21 -3.93 8.52
N PRO A 27 -11.63 -4.91 9.34
CA PRO A 27 -11.40 -6.31 9.05
C PRO A 27 -12.32 -6.79 7.92
N PHE A 28 -11.79 -7.53 6.95
CA PHE A 28 -12.57 -8.09 5.86
C PHE A 28 -12.23 -9.55 5.55
N GLY A 29 -13.22 -10.25 4.98
CA GLY A 29 -13.11 -11.66 4.61
C GLY A 29 -13.02 -12.62 5.80
N LYS A 30 -13.01 -13.93 5.48
CA LYS A 30 -12.90 -15.01 6.48
C LYS A 30 -11.55 -14.97 7.22
N ASP A 31 -10.52 -14.54 6.52
CA ASP A 31 -9.15 -14.42 7.04
C ASP A 31 -8.92 -13.16 7.89
N GLN A 32 -9.95 -12.32 8.06
CA GLN A 32 -9.88 -11.09 8.86
C GLN A 32 -8.71 -10.20 8.43
N TYR A 33 -8.58 -9.98 7.12
CA TYR A 33 -7.59 -9.08 6.56
C TYR A 33 -7.81 -7.66 7.08
N ALA A 34 -6.75 -6.91 7.35
CA ALA A 34 -6.85 -5.50 7.72
C ALA A 34 -5.67 -4.72 7.13
N LEU A 35 -5.96 -3.54 6.60
CA LEU A 35 -4.98 -2.68 5.92
C LEU A 35 -4.34 -1.71 6.90
N TYR A 36 -3.04 -1.48 6.74
CA TYR A 36 -2.22 -0.61 7.58
C TYR A 36 -1.27 0.24 6.75
N LEU A 37 -0.88 1.38 7.33
CA LEU A 37 0.20 2.23 6.87
C LEU A 37 1.37 2.22 7.85
N ILE A 38 2.56 2.55 7.36
CA ILE A 38 3.71 2.87 8.23
C ILE A 38 3.52 4.24 8.92
N PRO A 39 4.04 4.43 10.14
CA PRO A 39 3.96 5.71 10.87
C PRO A 39 4.59 6.90 10.14
N GLU A 40 5.55 6.65 9.27
CA GLU A 40 6.31 7.68 8.56
C GLU A 40 5.54 8.33 7.40
N PHE A 41 4.37 7.78 7.00
CA PHE A 41 3.58 8.28 5.86
C PHE A 41 3.31 9.78 5.92
N GLN A 42 2.75 10.29 7.02
CA GLN A 42 2.34 11.70 7.11
C GLN A 42 3.54 12.63 6.96
N LYS A 43 4.66 12.29 7.60
CA LYS A 43 5.90 13.07 7.51
C LYS A 43 6.41 13.15 6.06
N GLU A 44 6.26 12.07 5.29
CA GLU A 44 6.64 12.05 3.88
C GLU A 44 5.66 12.84 3.02
N PHE A 45 4.36 12.68 3.27
CA PHE A 45 3.31 13.42 2.57
C PHE A 45 3.47 14.94 2.72
N ASP A 46 3.69 15.41 3.96
CA ASP A 46 3.84 16.84 4.28
C ASP A 46 5.08 17.48 3.63
N ARG A 47 6.11 16.67 3.33
CA ARG A 47 7.33 17.13 2.64
C ARG A 47 7.14 17.36 1.15
N ASN A 48 6.05 16.87 0.57
CA ASN A 48 5.80 16.93 -0.87
C ASN A 48 4.57 17.79 -1.20
N PRO A 49 4.75 19.10 -1.44
CA PRO A 49 3.65 20.01 -1.76
C PRO A 49 2.83 19.58 -2.99
N ARG A 50 3.45 18.89 -3.95
CA ARG A 50 2.75 18.38 -5.14
C ARG A 50 1.75 17.28 -4.77
N LEU A 51 2.12 16.39 -3.85
CA LEU A 51 1.20 15.37 -3.33
C LEU A 51 0.07 16.02 -2.54
N ALA A 52 0.37 16.99 -1.68
CA ALA A 52 -0.66 17.71 -0.92
C ALA A 52 -1.68 18.41 -1.84
N ASN A 53 -1.21 19.05 -2.92
CA ASN A 53 -2.10 19.69 -3.90
C ASN A 53 -2.94 18.66 -4.69
N LYS A 54 -2.35 17.52 -5.06
CA LYS A 54 -3.06 16.45 -5.80
C LYS A 54 -4.08 15.72 -4.92
N PHE A 55 -3.75 15.51 -3.66
CA PHE A 55 -4.53 14.71 -2.71
C PHE A 55 -5.00 15.58 -1.53
N GLY A 56 -5.67 16.70 -1.82
CA GLY A 56 -6.15 17.65 -0.80
C GLY A 56 -7.13 17.07 0.22
N TRP A 57 -7.73 15.91 -0.08
CA TRP A 57 -8.59 15.16 0.84
C TRP A 57 -7.81 14.51 1.99
N VAL A 58 -6.51 14.24 1.84
CA VAL A 58 -5.71 13.47 2.81
C VAL A 58 -5.75 14.10 4.19
N ASN A 59 -5.72 15.43 4.29
CA ASN A 59 -5.71 16.13 5.57
C ASN A 59 -7.12 16.54 6.06
N GLN A 60 -8.19 16.03 5.44
CA GLN A 60 -9.54 16.19 5.99
C GLN A 60 -9.71 15.32 7.25
N PRO A 61 -10.57 15.73 8.21
CA PRO A 61 -10.67 15.10 9.52
C PRO A 61 -10.90 13.59 9.47
N GLU A 62 -11.81 13.09 8.63
CA GLU A 62 -12.15 11.67 8.56
C GLU A 62 -10.96 10.79 8.16
N TYR A 63 -10.09 11.27 7.26
CA TYR A 63 -8.90 10.55 6.83
C TYR A 63 -7.79 10.60 7.87
N ILE A 64 -7.65 11.72 8.59
CA ILE A 64 -6.73 11.82 9.73
C ILE A 64 -7.13 10.81 10.81
N GLU A 65 -8.42 10.73 11.14
CA GLU A 65 -8.95 9.76 12.10
C GLU A 65 -8.68 8.32 11.64
N ASN A 66 -8.96 7.97 10.39
CA ASN A 66 -8.66 6.62 9.88
C ASN A 66 -7.14 6.31 9.88
N ARG A 67 -6.26 7.29 9.59
CA ARG A 67 -4.79 7.12 9.67
C ARG A 67 -4.23 6.97 11.07
N LYS A 68 -5.02 7.21 12.13
CA LYS A 68 -4.59 6.85 13.50
C LYS A 68 -4.34 5.35 13.64
N TYR A 69 -4.98 4.53 12.81
CA TYR A 69 -4.80 3.07 12.78
C TYR A 69 -3.59 2.59 11.95
N ARG A 70 -2.47 3.32 12.01
CA ARG A 70 -1.17 2.88 11.50
C ARG A 70 -0.64 1.65 12.23
N ILE A 71 0.30 0.95 11.61
CA ILE A 71 0.95 -0.21 12.24
C ILE A 71 1.69 0.21 13.51
N ARG A 72 1.43 -0.50 14.61
CA ARG A 72 2.07 -0.24 15.92
C ARG A 72 3.39 -1.00 15.99
N VAL A 73 4.45 -0.30 16.39
CA VAL A 73 5.82 -0.83 16.42
C VAL A 73 6.30 -0.90 17.86
N THR A 74 6.61 -2.10 18.32
CA THR A 74 7.30 -2.34 19.60
C THR A 74 8.79 -2.04 19.48
N ARG A 75 9.50 -1.94 20.61
CA ARG A 75 10.96 -1.73 20.59
C ARG A 75 11.72 -2.84 19.84
N PRO A 76 11.48 -4.14 20.08
CA PRO A 76 12.17 -5.20 19.33
C PRO A 76 11.86 -5.14 17.82
N GLN A 77 10.61 -4.84 17.45
CA GLN A 77 10.25 -4.65 16.04
C GLN A 77 10.98 -3.47 15.42
N ARG A 78 11.17 -2.37 16.15
CA ARG A 78 11.93 -1.21 15.65
C ARG A 78 13.39 -1.57 15.40
N GLU A 79 14.01 -2.32 16.29
CA GLU A 79 15.39 -2.82 16.12
C GLU A 79 15.47 -3.72 14.88
N GLN A 80 14.51 -4.64 14.71
CA GLN A 80 14.41 -5.49 13.53
C GLN A 80 14.23 -4.69 12.23
N ILE A 81 13.32 -3.71 12.20
CA ILE A 81 13.09 -2.84 11.03
C ILE A 81 14.37 -2.10 10.66
N ASN A 82 15.09 -1.55 11.64
CA ASN A 82 16.34 -0.83 11.40
C ASN A 82 17.45 -1.76 10.89
N LEU A 83 17.54 -2.97 11.42
CA LEU A 83 18.47 -3.99 10.93
C LEU A 83 18.15 -4.38 9.48
N ILE A 84 16.88 -4.60 9.16
CA ILE A 84 16.46 -4.93 7.80
C ILE A 84 16.77 -3.78 6.84
N TYR A 85 16.42 -2.56 7.23
CA TYR A 85 16.72 -1.37 6.45
C TYR A 85 18.24 -1.21 6.20
N SER A 86 19.09 -1.52 7.17
CA SER A 86 20.53 -1.30 7.07
C SER A 86 21.22 -2.16 6.02
N TYR A 87 20.65 -3.31 5.62
CA TYR A 87 21.16 -4.09 4.49
C TYR A 87 20.36 -3.88 3.19
N LEU A 88 19.05 -3.60 3.26
CA LEU A 88 18.26 -3.30 2.06
C LEU A 88 18.70 -2.01 1.38
N TRP A 89 18.98 -0.97 2.17
CA TRP A 89 19.32 0.34 1.64
C TRP A 89 20.65 0.35 0.87
N PRO A 90 21.75 -0.22 1.39
CA PRO A 90 22.98 -0.38 0.61
C PRO A 90 22.79 -1.22 -0.65
N HIS A 91 22.00 -2.31 -0.60
CA HIS A 91 21.72 -3.12 -1.78
C HIS A 91 20.92 -2.36 -2.85
N ASN A 92 19.92 -1.58 -2.43
CA ASN A 92 19.15 -0.70 -3.32
C ASN A 92 20.08 0.29 -4.07
N ILE A 93 21.09 0.82 -3.38
CA ILE A 93 22.10 1.71 -3.97
C ILE A 93 23.04 0.93 -4.89
N SER A 94 23.60 -0.20 -4.45
CA SER A 94 24.60 -0.96 -5.21
C SER A 94 24.05 -1.50 -6.53
N GLU A 95 22.79 -1.93 -6.52
CA GLU A 95 22.09 -2.45 -7.71
C GLU A 95 21.45 -1.35 -8.57
N GLY A 96 21.56 -0.08 -8.15
CA GLY A 96 20.99 1.06 -8.87
C GLY A 96 19.47 0.97 -9.06
N LEU A 97 18.75 0.34 -8.13
CA LEU A 97 17.29 0.13 -8.23
C LEU A 97 16.54 1.46 -8.09
N GLY A 98 16.98 2.34 -7.21
CA GLY A 98 16.41 3.69 -7.09
C GLY A 98 15.07 3.76 -6.34
N ALA A 99 14.72 2.75 -5.54
CA ALA A 99 13.62 2.88 -4.58
C ALA A 99 13.96 3.95 -3.55
N SER A 100 12.97 4.75 -3.12
CA SER A 100 13.21 5.83 -2.16
C SER A 100 13.48 5.31 -0.74
N PRO A 101 14.03 6.13 0.18
CA PRO A 101 14.22 5.72 1.56
C PRO A 101 12.93 5.25 2.25
N ILE A 102 11.78 5.86 1.94
CA ILE A 102 10.50 5.48 2.55
C ILE A 102 10.00 4.13 2.00
N ASP A 103 10.25 3.87 0.72
CA ASP A 103 9.89 2.61 0.04
C ASP A 103 10.69 1.43 0.59
N VAL A 104 12.01 1.60 0.72
CA VAL A 104 12.88 0.60 1.35
C VAL A 104 12.50 0.38 2.81
N ARG A 105 12.07 1.42 3.50
CA ARG A 105 11.56 1.32 4.86
C ARG A 105 10.24 0.55 4.92
N ALA A 106 9.29 0.77 4.00
CA ALA A 106 8.06 -0.03 3.93
C ALA A 106 8.34 -1.53 3.73
N LEU A 107 9.31 -1.89 2.89
CA LEU A 107 9.78 -3.28 2.75
C LEU A 107 10.37 -3.83 4.06
N ALA A 108 11.14 -3.03 4.79
CA ALA A 108 11.66 -3.42 6.10
C ALA A 108 10.55 -3.68 7.13
N TYR A 109 9.49 -2.87 7.14
CA TYR A 109 8.29 -3.13 7.94
C TYR A 109 7.62 -4.44 7.53
N SER A 110 7.38 -4.66 6.24
CA SER A 110 6.77 -5.89 5.73
C SER A 110 7.51 -7.14 6.23
N ASN A 111 8.84 -7.17 6.11
CA ASN A 111 9.64 -8.28 6.58
C ASN A 111 9.65 -8.42 8.11
N ALA A 112 9.85 -7.33 8.87
CA ALA A 112 9.89 -7.37 10.33
C ALA A 112 8.57 -7.88 10.95
N PHE A 113 7.45 -7.64 10.29
CA PHE A 113 6.13 -8.08 10.74
C PHE A 113 5.66 -9.39 10.09
N ALA A 114 6.42 -9.93 9.12
CA ALA A 114 6.04 -11.06 8.29
C ALA A 114 4.65 -10.88 7.64
N ILE A 115 4.45 -9.72 6.99
CA ILE A 115 3.19 -9.35 6.33
C ILE A 115 3.45 -8.88 4.90
N PRO A 116 2.50 -9.06 3.96
CA PRO A 116 2.63 -8.55 2.61
C PRO A 116 2.64 -7.02 2.59
N VAL A 117 3.41 -6.45 1.66
CA VAL A 117 3.29 -5.04 1.26
C VAL A 117 2.66 -4.91 -0.12
N VAL A 118 1.71 -3.99 -0.26
CA VAL A 118 1.04 -3.68 -1.52
C VAL A 118 1.74 -2.49 -2.17
N THR A 119 2.27 -2.70 -3.37
CA THR A 119 2.90 -1.66 -4.19
C THR A 119 2.91 -2.07 -5.67
N ASP A 120 2.78 -1.08 -6.55
CA ASP A 120 3.00 -1.24 -7.99
C ASP A 120 4.33 -0.64 -8.45
N ASP A 121 5.14 -0.10 -7.52
CA ASP A 121 6.47 0.42 -7.84
C ASP A 121 7.40 -0.74 -8.24
N PHE A 122 7.92 -0.66 -9.46
CA PHE A 122 8.77 -1.71 -10.03
C PHE A 122 10.03 -1.95 -9.18
N GLN A 123 10.62 -0.89 -8.63
CA GLN A 123 11.87 -0.98 -7.88
C GLN A 123 11.64 -1.60 -6.51
N MET A 124 10.55 -1.24 -5.83
CA MET A 124 10.11 -1.92 -4.60
C MET A 124 9.84 -3.40 -4.84
N ARG A 125 9.12 -3.74 -5.91
CA ARG A 125 8.81 -5.14 -6.24
C ARG A 125 10.07 -5.94 -6.51
N LYS A 126 10.99 -5.39 -7.30
CA LYS A 126 12.27 -6.03 -7.61
C LYS A 126 13.10 -6.22 -6.33
N LEU A 127 13.24 -5.17 -5.51
CA LEU A 127 13.98 -5.24 -4.25
C LEU A 127 13.36 -6.26 -3.28
N GLY A 128 12.05 -6.20 -3.06
CA GLY A 128 11.36 -7.15 -2.18
C GLY A 128 11.49 -8.60 -2.66
N THR A 129 11.34 -8.84 -3.96
CA THR A 129 11.47 -10.18 -4.54
C THR A 129 12.89 -10.72 -4.38
N ASN A 130 13.93 -9.90 -4.57
CA ASN A 130 15.33 -10.30 -4.38
C ASN A 130 15.62 -10.81 -2.95
N PHE A 131 14.90 -10.30 -1.96
CA PHE A 131 15.04 -10.71 -0.55
C PHE A 131 13.95 -11.68 -0.09
N GLY A 132 13.11 -12.18 -1.01
CA GLY A 132 12.05 -13.15 -0.71
C GLY A 132 10.88 -12.57 0.10
N PHE A 133 10.65 -11.26 0.02
CA PHE A 133 9.54 -10.61 0.72
C PHE A 133 8.24 -10.81 -0.05
N GLU A 134 7.12 -10.89 0.68
CA GLU A 134 5.81 -10.98 0.07
C GLU A 134 5.37 -9.58 -0.41
N VAL A 135 5.30 -9.41 -1.74
CA VAL A 135 4.90 -8.16 -2.37
C VAL A 135 3.71 -8.40 -3.28
N TRP A 136 2.64 -7.63 -3.08
CA TRP A 136 1.40 -7.70 -3.84
C TRP A 136 1.24 -6.45 -4.70
N SER A 137 0.66 -6.61 -5.89
CA SER A 137 0.19 -5.46 -6.66
C SER A 137 -1.14 -4.91 -6.11
N LEU A 138 -1.52 -3.70 -6.50
CA LEU A 138 -2.87 -3.20 -6.19
C LEU A 138 -3.96 -4.13 -6.74
N LEU A 139 -3.72 -4.72 -7.92
CA LEU A 139 -4.63 -5.68 -8.53
C LEU A 139 -4.78 -6.96 -7.68
N ASP A 140 -3.71 -7.45 -7.06
CA ASP A 140 -3.78 -8.63 -6.18
C ASP A 140 -4.61 -8.33 -4.93
N LEU A 141 -4.43 -7.15 -4.34
CA LEU A 141 -5.25 -6.69 -3.23
C LEU A 141 -6.73 -6.60 -3.63
N LEU A 142 -7.05 -5.97 -4.76
CA LEU A 142 -8.43 -5.84 -5.24
C LEU A 142 -9.10 -7.21 -5.45
N LYS A 143 -8.38 -8.20 -5.96
CA LYS A 143 -8.89 -9.57 -6.09
C LYS A 143 -9.25 -10.17 -4.74
N ILE A 144 -8.42 -9.95 -3.71
CA ILE A 144 -8.67 -10.45 -2.36
C ILE A 144 -9.88 -9.74 -1.74
N MET A 145 -9.97 -8.41 -1.89
CA MET A 145 -11.08 -7.59 -1.40
C MET A 145 -12.42 -8.05 -2.04
N TYR A 146 -12.42 -8.25 -3.36
CA TYR A 146 -13.58 -8.71 -4.11
C TYR A 146 -14.00 -10.15 -3.75
N LYS A 147 -13.05 -11.10 -3.71
CA LYS A 147 -13.33 -12.48 -3.29
C LYS A 147 -13.86 -12.56 -1.85
N SER A 148 -13.46 -11.60 -1.01
CA SER A 148 -13.93 -11.46 0.36
C SER A 148 -15.30 -10.80 0.48
N LYS A 149 -15.90 -10.37 -0.64
CA LYS A 149 -17.15 -9.58 -0.70
C LYS A 149 -17.09 -8.27 0.08
N TRP A 150 -15.89 -7.70 0.22
CA TRP A 150 -15.73 -6.39 0.86
C TRP A 150 -15.97 -5.25 -0.13
N ILE A 151 -15.67 -5.51 -1.40
CA ILE A 151 -15.99 -4.63 -2.53
C ILE A 151 -16.71 -5.43 -3.60
N ASP A 152 -17.44 -4.74 -4.47
CA ASP A 152 -18.08 -5.32 -5.65
C ASP A 152 -17.54 -4.73 -6.98
N ILE A 153 -18.19 -5.08 -8.09
CA ILE A 153 -17.81 -4.58 -9.42
C ILE A 153 -18.05 -3.07 -9.57
N SER A 154 -19.09 -2.53 -8.92
CA SER A 154 -19.41 -1.10 -8.95
C SER A 154 -18.35 -0.28 -8.20
N ASP A 155 -17.83 -0.81 -7.10
CA ASP A 155 -16.72 -0.26 -6.34
C ASP A 155 -15.44 -0.20 -7.19
N ILE A 156 -15.10 -1.29 -7.88
CA ILE A 156 -13.92 -1.36 -8.75
C ILE A 156 -14.06 -0.40 -9.94
N LYS A 157 -15.25 -0.28 -10.52
CA LYS A 157 -15.52 0.73 -11.57
C LYS A 157 -15.32 2.15 -11.07
N THR A 158 -15.81 2.43 -9.87
CA THR A 158 -15.67 3.75 -9.23
C THR A 158 -14.20 4.09 -9.00
N LEU A 159 -13.43 3.15 -8.44
CA LEU A 159 -11.98 3.29 -8.30
C LEU A 159 -11.31 3.53 -9.65
N LEU A 160 -11.60 2.72 -10.67
CA LEU A 160 -10.98 2.85 -12.00
C LEU A 160 -11.27 4.22 -12.62
N ASN A 161 -12.50 4.70 -12.52
CA ASN A 161 -12.89 6.03 -13.00
C ASN A 161 -12.14 7.14 -12.26
N TYR A 162 -12.05 7.04 -10.93
CA TYR A 162 -11.28 7.96 -10.10
C TYR A 162 -9.80 8.01 -10.52
N LEU A 163 -9.15 6.85 -10.67
CA LEU A 163 -7.74 6.77 -11.06
C LEU A 163 -7.49 7.33 -12.46
N LYS A 164 -8.42 7.11 -13.40
CA LYS A 164 -8.34 7.69 -14.76
C LYS A 164 -8.47 9.21 -14.72
N TYR A 165 -9.45 9.73 -13.97
CA TYR A 165 -9.64 11.16 -13.80
C TYR A 165 -8.40 11.83 -13.16
N ALA A 166 -7.86 11.22 -12.11
CA ALA A 166 -6.68 11.69 -11.39
C ALA A 166 -5.36 11.46 -12.16
N LYS A 167 -5.41 10.82 -13.34
CA LYS A 167 -4.23 10.36 -14.11
C LYS A 167 -3.23 9.61 -13.24
N ASP A 168 -3.73 8.69 -12.42
CA ASP A 168 -2.97 7.97 -11.39
C ASP A 168 -3.14 6.45 -11.47
N LEU A 169 -3.28 5.91 -12.68
CA LEU A 169 -3.26 4.46 -12.87
C LEU A 169 -1.91 3.88 -12.38
N PRO A 170 -1.90 2.72 -11.70
CA PRO A 170 -0.66 2.14 -11.18
C PRO A 170 0.40 1.85 -12.23
N TYR A 171 -0.02 1.41 -13.41
CA TYR A 171 0.83 1.15 -14.57
C TYR A 171 -0.02 1.19 -15.86
N PRO A 172 0.59 1.34 -17.06
CA PRO A 172 -0.14 1.61 -18.30
C PRO A 172 -1.22 0.57 -18.66
N SER A 173 -0.97 -0.71 -18.40
CA SER A 173 -1.90 -1.81 -18.70
C SER A 173 -2.86 -2.15 -17.56
N PHE A 174 -2.95 -1.33 -16.49
CA PHE A 174 -3.76 -1.65 -15.31
C PHE A 174 -5.24 -1.85 -15.65
N GLU A 175 -5.84 -0.94 -16.44
CA GLU A 175 -7.24 -1.06 -16.87
C GLU A 175 -7.50 -2.37 -17.63
N LYS A 176 -6.59 -2.74 -18.55
CA LYS A 176 -6.70 -4.00 -19.29
C LYS A 176 -6.68 -5.19 -18.34
N HIS A 177 -5.77 -5.20 -17.35
CA HIS A 177 -5.70 -6.30 -16.39
C HIS A 177 -6.93 -6.38 -15.49
N ILE A 178 -7.48 -5.23 -15.05
CA ILE A 178 -8.74 -5.19 -14.30
C ILE A 178 -9.86 -5.88 -15.11
N LYS A 179 -10.02 -5.53 -16.39
CA LYS A 179 -11.05 -6.11 -17.28
C LYS A 179 -10.90 -7.61 -17.52
N ILE A 180 -9.66 -8.12 -17.49
CA ILE A 180 -9.41 -9.56 -17.60
C ILE A 180 -9.88 -10.32 -16.36
N PHE A 181 -9.76 -9.73 -15.17
CA PHE A 181 -10.04 -10.42 -13.91
C PHE A 181 -11.45 -10.18 -13.35
N PHE A 182 -12.06 -9.04 -13.67
CA PHE A 182 -13.36 -8.65 -13.13
C PHE A 182 -14.37 -8.57 -14.26
N GLU A 183 -15.24 -9.57 -14.34
CA GLU A 183 -16.32 -9.61 -15.32
C GLU A 183 -17.26 -8.41 -15.14
N GLY A 184 -17.64 -7.80 -16.27
CA GLY A 184 -18.58 -6.67 -16.27
C GLY A 184 -17.95 -5.29 -16.08
N ILE A 185 -16.62 -5.14 -16.19
CA ILE A 185 -15.90 -3.84 -16.28
C ILE A 185 -15.53 -3.50 -17.73
#